data_AF-A0A0G0KR58-F1
#
_entry.id   AF-A0A0G0KR58-F1
#
_cell.length_a   1.000
_cell.length_b   1.000
_cell.length_c   1.000
_cell.angle_alpha   90.00
_cell.angle_beta   90.00
_cell.angle_gamma   90.00
#
_symmetry.space_group_name_H-M   'P 1'
#
loop_
_entity.id
_entity.type
_entity.pdbx_description
1 polymer ?
#
loop_
_entity_poly.entity_id
_entity_poly.type
_entity_poly.pdbx_seq_one_letter_code
_entity_poly.pdbx_strand_id
1 'polypeptide(L)'
;MKNNFPETNKKEVEKKTKKLSRELAETIREFCRSQKDLWQLVPNLALEADGRGGYLSLYSAAYTDGYWILNYCRPNQQYYRLAVDLLNGDIVCIMDEAPLASDEKIIKELLENIDEIDAGKIIAELEKDIQGRESNNTKEVKTWREKERRKLKLGKIYEKRNKKLKIEFSYD
;
A
#
# COMPACT_ATOMS: atom_id res chain seq x y z
N MET A 1 -12.76 -16.65 -48.57
CA MET A 1 -12.06 -17.61 -47.70
C MET A 1 -12.53 -17.38 -46.26
N LYS A 2 -13.25 -18.34 -45.67
CA LYS A 2 -13.62 -18.27 -44.24
C LYS A 2 -12.39 -18.70 -43.44
N ASN A 3 -11.82 -17.79 -42.66
CA ASN A 3 -10.71 -18.08 -41.75
C ASN A 3 -11.19 -19.04 -40.66
N ASN A 4 -11.02 -20.34 -40.89
CA ASN A 4 -11.17 -21.38 -39.88
C ASN A 4 -9.92 -21.39 -38.99
N PHE A 5 -9.75 -20.36 -38.15
CA PHE A 5 -8.89 -20.50 -36.98
C PHE A 5 -9.66 -21.34 -35.94
N PRO A 6 -9.09 -22.44 -35.42
CA PRO A 6 -9.82 -23.31 -34.50
C PRO A 6 -10.04 -22.60 -33.17
N GLU A 7 -11.31 -22.30 -32.86
CA GLU A 7 -11.75 -21.68 -31.59
C GLU A 7 -11.26 -22.43 -30.33
N THR A 8 -10.92 -23.71 -30.47
CA THR A 8 -10.34 -24.55 -29.42
C THR A 8 -8.97 -24.05 -28.94
N ASN A 9 -8.14 -23.48 -29.81
CA ASN A 9 -6.83 -22.95 -29.43
C ASN A 9 -6.96 -21.63 -28.63
N LYS A 10 -7.92 -20.78 -28.99
CA LYS A 10 -8.15 -19.50 -28.31
C LYS A 10 -8.55 -19.68 -26.84
N LYS A 11 -9.50 -20.57 -26.55
CA LYS A 11 -9.97 -20.82 -25.17
C LYS A 11 -8.87 -21.40 -24.28
N GLU A 12 -8.01 -22.25 -24.84
CA GLU A 12 -6.88 -22.82 -24.10
C GLU A 12 -5.84 -21.74 -23.75
N VAL A 13 -5.50 -20.88 -24.71
CA VAL A 13 -4.62 -19.73 -24.49
C VAL A 13 -5.20 -18.79 -23.44
N GLU A 14 -6.48 -18.41 -23.53
CA GLU A 14 -7.14 -17.54 -22.54
C GLU A 14 -7.08 -18.13 -21.13
N LYS A 15 -7.36 -19.43 -20.99
CA LYS A 15 -7.28 -20.14 -19.71
C LYS A 15 -5.85 -20.14 -19.15
N LYS A 16 -4.86 -20.41 -19.99
CA LYS A 16 -3.44 -20.43 -19.60
C LYS A 16 -2.96 -19.05 -19.18
N THR A 17 -3.29 -18.01 -19.96
CA THR A 17 -2.95 -16.62 -19.65
C THR A 17 -3.58 -16.19 -18.33
N LYS A 18 -4.88 -16.46 -18.12
CA LYS A 18 -5.57 -16.11 -16.87
C LYS A 18 -4.92 -16.79 -15.65
N LYS A 19 -4.49 -18.05 -15.80
CA LYS A 19 -3.78 -18.78 -14.73
C LYS A 19 -2.44 -18.10 -14.40
N LEU A 20 -1.62 -17.81 -15.42
CA LEU A 20 -0.32 -17.16 -15.23
C LEU A 20 -0.45 -15.77 -14.63
N SER A 21 -1.45 -14.98 -15.06
CA SER A 21 -1.73 -13.67 -14.46
C SER A 21 -2.05 -13.79 -12.97
N ARG A 22 -2.90 -14.75 -12.59
CA ARG A 22 -3.23 -14.97 -11.18
C ARG A 22 -2.00 -15.39 -10.35
N GLU A 23 -1.17 -16.28 -10.88
CA GLU A 23 0.06 -16.73 -10.21
C GLU A 23 1.05 -15.58 -10.02
N LEU A 24 1.22 -14.73 -11.03
CA LEU A 24 2.06 -13.55 -10.96
C LEU A 24 1.55 -12.53 -9.94
N ALA A 25 0.24 -12.23 -9.96
CA ALA A 25 -0.36 -11.32 -8.99
C ALA A 25 -0.21 -11.84 -7.55
N GLU A 26 -0.38 -13.14 -7.33
CA GLU A 26 -0.20 -13.73 -6.00
C GLU A 26 1.26 -13.68 -5.55
N THR A 27 2.22 -13.92 -6.45
CA THR A 27 3.65 -13.77 -6.14
C THR A 27 3.98 -12.35 -5.65
N ILE A 28 3.39 -11.33 -6.28
CA ILE A 28 3.56 -9.92 -5.88
C ILE A 28 2.91 -9.66 -4.50
N ARG A 29 1.72 -10.21 -4.25
CA ARG A 29 1.07 -10.10 -2.93
C ARG A 29 1.88 -10.79 -1.83
N GLU A 30 2.40 -11.99 -2.09
CA GLU A 30 3.23 -12.75 -1.16
C GLU A 30 4.51 -12.00 -0.82
N PHE A 31 5.18 -11.41 -1.82
CA PHE A 31 6.32 -10.53 -1.59
C PHE A 31 5.97 -9.38 -0.64
N CYS A 32 4.84 -8.69 -0.88
CA CYS A 32 4.39 -7.59 -0.01
C CYS A 32 4.07 -8.07 1.43
N ARG A 33 3.31 -9.17 1.57
CA ARG A 33 2.91 -9.75 2.87
C ARG A 33 4.09 -10.31 3.66
N SER A 34 5.11 -10.83 2.98
CA SER A 34 6.32 -11.37 3.64
C SER A 34 7.08 -10.30 4.43
N GLN A 35 6.84 -9.02 4.12
CA GLN A 35 7.46 -7.86 4.75
C GLN A 35 6.56 -7.22 5.84
N LYS A 36 5.53 -7.92 6.32
CA LYS A 36 4.55 -7.42 7.30
C LYS A 36 5.19 -6.70 8.50
N ASP A 37 6.21 -7.29 9.10
CA ASP A 37 6.84 -6.70 10.29
C ASP A 37 7.54 -5.37 9.97
N LEU A 38 8.11 -5.23 8.76
CA LEU A 38 8.66 -3.98 8.27
C LEU A 38 7.55 -2.95 8.02
N TRP A 39 6.45 -3.37 7.38
CA TRP A 39 5.30 -2.48 7.15
C TRP A 39 4.75 -1.88 8.44
N GLN A 40 4.79 -2.61 9.55
CA GLN A 40 4.34 -2.11 10.86
C GLN A 40 5.25 -1.05 11.47
N LEU A 41 6.48 -0.88 10.98
CA LEU A 41 7.39 0.20 11.37
C LEU A 41 7.08 1.51 10.64
N VAL A 42 6.56 1.41 9.41
CA VAL A 42 6.36 2.54 8.49
C VAL A 42 5.54 3.69 9.09
N PRO A 43 4.41 3.51 9.82
CA PRO A 43 3.65 4.65 10.34
C PRO A 43 4.44 5.52 11.31
N ASN A 44 5.25 4.88 12.18
CA ASN A 44 6.05 5.63 13.15
C ASN A 44 7.17 6.40 12.44
N LEU A 45 7.83 5.78 11.47
CA LEU A 45 8.88 6.40 10.68
C LEU A 45 8.32 7.52 9.79
N ALA A 46 7.16 7.33 9.18
CA ALA A 46 6.46 8.34 8.39
C ALA A 46 6.11 9.58 9.25
N LEU A 47 5.63 9.38 10.49
CA LEU A 47 5.37 10.49 11.40
C LEU A 47 6.65 11.25 11.79
N GLU A 48 7.77 10.54 11.96
CA GLU A 48 9.07 11.17 12.25
C GLU A 48 9.68 11.86 11.02
N ALA A 49 9.43 11.35 9.82
CA ALA A 49 9.85 11.97 8.57
C ALA A 49 9.00 13.22 8.24
N ASP A 50 7.75 13.29 8.72
CA ASP A 50 6.87 14.42 8.47
C ASP A 50 7.37 15.70 9.18
N GLY A 51 7.63 16.73 8.36
CA GLY A 51 8.26 17.99 8.74
C GLY A 51 7.29 19.17 8.80
N ARG A 52 5.97 18.94 8.69
CA ARG A 52 4.91 19.98 8.80
C ARG A 52 4.92 21.08 7.71
N GLY A 53 5.65 20.88 6.61
CA GLY A 53 5.87 21.90 5.56
C GLY A 53 4.99 21.81 4.31
N GLY A 54 4.12 20.80 4.20
CA GLY A 54 3.25 20.63 3.03
C GLY A 54 2.54 19.29 3.08
N TYR A 55 1.36 19.22 2.46
CA TYR A 55 0.55 18.01 2.31
C TYR A 55 1.29 16.96 1.46
N LEU A 56 2.30 16.29 2.03
CA LEU A 56 2.71 14.99 1.49
C LEU A 56 1.69 13.98 2.00
N SER A 57 0.57 13.88 1.27
CA SER A 57 -0.57 13.02 1.59
C SER A 57 -0.20 11.56 1.87
N LEU A 58 0.98 11.15 1.39
CA LEU A 58 1.58 9.83 1.58
C LEU A 58 1.91 9.53 3.05
N TYR A 59 2.67 10.40 3.72
CA TYR A 59 3.12 10.15 5.11
C TYR A 59 1.94 10.19 6.06
N SER A 60 1.04 11.15 5.87
CA SER A 60 -0.18 11.22 6.66
C SER A 60 -1.01 9.96 6.54
N ALA A 61 -1.25 9.45 5.33
CA ALA A 61 -2.03 8.22 5.13
C ALA A 61 -1.43 7.02 5.89
N ALA A 62 -0.10 6.95 6.00
CA ALA A 62 0.57 5.88 6.73
C ALA A 62 0.23 5.91 8.22
N TYR A 63 0.31 7.08 8.88
CA TYR A 63 0.09 7.18 10.32
C TYR A 63 -1.37 7.48 10.72
N THR A 64 -2.19 8.07 9.85
CA THR A 64 -3.61 8.33 10.13
C THR A 64 -4.49 7.15 9.75
N ASP A 65 -4.28 6.62 8.54
CA ASP A 65 -5.20 5.65 7.94
C ASP A 65 -4.63 4.24 7.97
N GLY A 66 -3.30 4.08 8.11
CA GLY A 66 -2.61 2.80 8.10
C GLY A 66 -2.37 2.26 6.69
N TYR A 67 -2.19 3.14 5.72
CA TYR A 67 -1.94 2.77 4.33
C TYR A 67 -0.71 3.48 3.78
N TRP A 68 0.11 2.76 3.01
CA TRP A 68 1.15 3.36 2.18
C TRP A 68 0.64 3.48 0.75
N ILE A 69 0.35 4.70 0.30
CA ILE A 69 -0.17 4.93 -1.06
C ILE A 69 0.98 4.74 -2.06
N LEU A 70 0.74 4.07 -3.17
CA LEU A 70 1.77 3.84 -4.18
C LEU A 70 1.86 5.06 -5.13
N ASN A 71 3.07 5.61 -5.31
CA ASN A 71 3.29 6.94 -5.89
C ASN A 71 3.14 7.00 -7.42
N TYR A 72 3.07 5.86 -8.11
CA TYR A 72 2.92 5.84 -9.57
C TYR A 72 1.51 6.10 -10.10
N CYS A 73 0.53 6.40 -9.25
CA CYS A 73 -0.81 6.79 -9.66
C CYS A 73 -0.81 8.26 -10.16
N ARG A 74 -0.39 8.42 -11.42
CA ARG A 74 -0.09 9.66 -12.16
C ARG A 74 -1.06 10.84 -11.89
N PRO A 75 -0.58 12.11 -11.94
CA PRO A 75 -1.40 13.30 -11.71
C PRO A 75 -2.59 13.49 -12.67
N ASN A 76 -2.63 12.77 -13.79
CA ASN A 76 -3.73 12.79 -14.76
C ASN A 76 -4.57 11.50 -14.76
N GLN A 77 -4.29 10.54 -13.88
CA GLN A 77 -5.08 9.32 -13.71
C GLN A 77 -5.84 9.37 -12.39
N GLN A 78 -6.95 10.08 -12.49
CA GLN A 78 -8.11 9.97 -11.63
C GLN A 78 -8.45 8.46 -11.43
N TYR A 79 -8.43 7.99 -10.17
CA TYR A 79 -9.25 6.89 -9.62
C TYR A 79 -8.63 5.55 -9.19
N TYR A 80 -7.34 5.26 -9.34
CA TYR A 80 -6.78 4.01 -8.77
C TYR A 80 -5.60 4.31 -7.89
N ARG A 81 -5.84 4.48 -6.59
CA ARG A 81 -4.77 4.52 -5.60
C ARG A 81 -4.60 3.10 -5.05
N LEU A 82 -3.69 2.35 -5.67
CA LEU A 82 -3.17 1.18 -4.97
C LEU A 82 -2.47 1.66 -3.70
N ALA A 83 -2.63 0.88 -2.64
CA ALA A 83 -1.92 1.11 -1.40
C ALA A 83 -1.54 -0.23 -0.78
N VAL A 84 -0.59 -0.20 0.14
CA VAL A 84 -0.32 -1.32 1.03
C VAL A 84 -1.04 -1.06 2.35
N ASP A 85 -1.85 -2.01 2.81
CA ASP A 85 -2.33 -2.04 4.19
C ASP A 85 -1.18 -2.40 5.11
N LEU A 86 -0.76 -1.43 5.94
CA LEU A 86 0.40 -1.54 6.81
C LEU A 86 0.22 -2.53 7.97
N LEU A 87 -0.99 -3.07 8.15
CA LEU A 87 -1.28 -4.07 9.18
C LEU A 87 -0.81 -5.49 8.77
N ASN A 88 -1.08 -5.85 7.52
CA ASN A 88 -0.96 -7.22 6.99
C ASN A 88 -0.07 -7.30 5.74
N GLY A 89 0.30 -6.17 5.14
CA GLY A 89 1.03 -6.13 3.87
C GLY A 89 0.17 -6.46 2.66
N ASP A 90 -1.16 -6.38 2.78
CA ASP A 90 -2.07 -6.59 1.65
C ASP A 90 -2.06 -5.39 0.68
N ILE A 91 -2.11 -5.68 -0.62
CA ILE A 91 -2.26 -4.66 -1.65
C ILE A 91 -3.75 -4.39 -1.86
N VAL A 92 -4.15 -3.15 -1.61
CA VAL A 92 -5.54 -2.70 -1.59
C VAL A 92 -5.79 -1.64 -2.64
N CYS A 93 -7.04 -1.47 -3.07
CA CYS A 93 -7.46 -0.31 -3.86
C CYS A 93 -8.35 0.57 -2.99
N ILE A 94 -7.85 1.70 -2.50
CA ILE A 94 -8.56 2.52 -1.50
C ILE A 94 -9.81 3.25 -2.04
N MET A 95 -10.09 3.11 -3.34
CA MET A 95 -11.26 3.67 -4.02
C MET A 95 -12.32 2.60 -4.36
N ASP A 96 -11.99 1.32 -4.25
CA ASP A 96 -12.91 0.23 -4.56
C ASP A 96 -13.70 -0.17 -3.30
N GLU A 97 -14.91 -0.71 -3.50
CA GLU A 97 -15.71 -1.31 -2.42
C GLU A 97 -15.05 -2.59 -1.87
N ALA A 98 -14.19 -3.25 -2.67
CA ALA A 98 -13.43 -4.42 -2.27
C ALA A 98 -12.08 -4.01 -1.67
N PRO A 99 -11.69 -4.55 -0.50
CA PRO A 99 -10.45 -4.13 0.13
C PRO A 99 -9.22 -4.62 -0.63
N LEU A 100 -9.25 -5.76 -1.33
CA LEU A 100 -8.09 -6.28 -2.07
C LEU A 100 -8.07 -5.79 -3.52
N ALA A 101 -6.89 -5.39 -3.99
CA ALA A 101 -6.69 -5.03 -5.39
C ALA A 101 -6.83 -6.25 -6.32
N SER A 102 -7.46 -6.05 -7.49
CA SER A 102 -7.61 -7.09 -8.50
C SER A 102 -6.26 -7.49 -9.11
N ASP A 103 -6.16 -8.73 -9.60
CA ASP A 103 -4.94 -9.25 -10.24
C ASP A 103 -4.48 -8.35 -11.41
N GLU A 104 -5.42 -7.87 -12.20
CA GLU A 104 -5.15 -6.97 -13.34
C GLU A 104 -4.50 -5.66 -12.89
N LYS A 105 -5.02 -5.03 -11.83
CA LYS A 105 -4.46 -3.78 -11.29
C LYS A 105 -3.06 -3.99 -10.74
N ILE A 106 -2.85 -5.08 -9.99
CA ILE A 106 -1.54 -5.43 -9.42
C ILE A 106 -0.50 -5.59 -10.53
N ILE A 107 -0.80 -6.41 -11.54
CA ILE A 107 0.16 -6.66 -12.65
C ILE A 107 0.44 -5.37 -13.42
N LYS A 108 -0.62 -4.63 -13.77
CA LYS A 108 -0.48 -3.41 -14.59
C LYS A 108 0.37 -2.34 -13.92
N GLU A 109 0.23 -2.15 -12.62
CA GLU A 109 0.87 -1.04 -11.91
C GLU A 109 2.21 -1.44 -11.25
N LEU A 110 2.37 -2.70 -10.82
CA LEU A 110 3.50 -3.11 -9.98
C LEU A 110 4.52 -4.01 -10.66
N LEU A 111 4.23 -4.57 -11.84
CA LEU A 111 5.18 -5.47 -12.50
C LEU A 111 6.52 -4.78 -12.81
N GLU A 112 6.47 -3.49 -13.19
CA GLU A 112 7.66 -2.68 -13.48
C GLU A 112 8.08 -1.80 -12.29
N ASN A 113 7.29 -1.78 -11.21
CA ASN A 113 7.46 -0.90 -10.06
C ASN A 113 7.44 -1.67 -8.74
N ILE A 114 8.00 -2.88 -8.73
CA ILE A 114 7.98 -3.77 -7.56
C ILE A 114 8.64 -3.13 -6.33
N ASP A 115 9.61 -2.24 -6.56
CA ASP A 115 10.28 -1.45 -5.53
C ASP A 115 9.32 -0.56 -4.72
N GLU A 116 8.14 -0.18 -5.27
CA GLU A 116 7.15 0.61 -4.54
C GLU A 116 6.48 -0.17 -3.41
N ILE A 117 6.60 -1.50 -3.41
CA ILE A 117 6.15 -2.39 -2.34
C ILE A 117 7.31 -3.09 -1.61
N ASP A 118 8.53 -2.54 -1.73
CA ASP A 118 9.67 -2.93 -0.89
C ASP A 118 9.68 -2.08 0.37
N ALA A 119 9.22 -2.67 1.48
CA ALA A 119 9.16 -2.03 2.78
C ALA A 119 10.55 -1.64 3.30
N GLY A 120 11.58 -2.44 3.00
CA GLY A 120 12.96 -2.16 3.41
C GLY A 120 13.50 -0.91 2.73
N LYS A 121 13.25 -0.77 1.42
CA LYS A 121 13.58 0.44 0.66
C LYS A 121 12.86 1.68 1.21
N ILE A 122 11.56 1.57 1.44
CA ILE A 122 10.74 2.67 1.98
C ILE A 122 11.22 3.11 3.37
N ILE A 123 11.53 2.15 4.25
CA ILE A 123 12.09 2.45 5.58
C ILE A 123 13.41 3.21 5.44
N ALA A 124 14.31 2.75 4.58
CA ALA A 124 15.60 3.42 4.37
C ALA A 124 15.44 4.85 3.82
N GLU A 125 14.43 5.09 2.97
CA GLU A 125 14.09 6.43 2.49
C GLU A 125 13.52 7.32 3.60
N LEU A 126 12.62 6.79 4.43
CA LEU A 126 12.08 7.51 5.59
C LEU A 126 13.17 7.87 6.60
N GLU A 127 14.10 6.96 6.87
CA GLU A 127 15.24 7.22 7.76
C GLU A 127 16.16 8.31 7.22
N LYS A 128 16.43 8.33 5.91
CA LYS A 128 17.16 9.43 5.26
C LYS A 128 16.43 10.75 5.39
N ASP A 129 15.11 10.76 5.19
CA ASP A 129 14.28 11.95 5.35
C ASP A 129 14.30 12.49 6.78
N ILE A 130 14.29 11.61 7.78
CA ILE A 130 14.42 11.97 9.21
C ILE A 130 15.77 12.65 9.46
N GLN A 131 16.87 12.05 9.00
CA GLN A 131 18.23 12.58 9.17
C GLN A 131 18.42 13.91 8.44
N GLY A 132 17.93 14.01 7.20
CA GLY A 132 18.05 15.23 6.38
C GLY A 132 17.25 16.43 6.91
N ARG A 133 16.29 16.19 7.82
CA ARG A 133 15.41 17.22 8.38
C ARG A 133 15.71 17.56 9.84
N GLU A 134 16.86 17.16 10.37
CA GLU A 134 17.25 17.46 11.76
C GLU A 134 17.19 18.97 12.09
N SER A 135 17.46 19.84 11.13
CA SER A 135 17.35 21.30 11.28
C SER A 135 15.92 21.80 11.50
N ASN A 136 14.90 21.02 11.13
CA ASN A 136 13.47 21.35 11.29
C ASN A 136 12.86 20.74 12.55
N ASN A 137 13.66 20.06 13.39
CA ASN A 137 13.21 19.39 14.62
C ASN A 137 12.98 20.37 15.79
N THR A 138 12.17 21.39 15.54
CA THR A 138 11.81 22.40 16.53
C THR A 138 10.98 21.80 17.66
N LYS A 139 10.94 22.47 18.82
CA LYS A 139 10.09 22.08 19.95
C LYS A 139 8.62 21.92 19.54
N GLU A 140 8.15 22.72 18.59
CA GLU A 140 6.80 22.65 18.06
C GLU A 140 6.54 21.36 17.28
N VAL A 141 7.46 20.96 16.40
CA VAL A 141 7.35 19.71 15.64
C VAL A 141 7.34 18.50 16.57
N LYS A 142 8.23 18.46 17.57
CA LYS A 142 8.25 17.38 18.59
C LYS A 142 6.93 17.29 19.35
N THR A 143 6.44 18.43 19.83
CA THR A 143 5.17 18.50 20.58
C THR A 143 3.99 18.02 19.72
N TRP A 144 3.98 18.38 18.43
CA TRP A 144 2.96 17.91 17.49
C TRP A 144 3.03 16.41 17.26
N ARG A 145 4.22 15.82 17.02
CA ARG A 145 4.40 14.37 16.86
C ARG A 145 3.92 13.59 18.07
N GLU A 146 4.26 14.06 19.27
CA GLU A 146 3.76 13.45 20.52
C GLU A 146 2.22 13.52 20.61
N LYS A 147 1.63 14.64 20.22
CA LYS A 147 0.17 14.81 20.20
C LYS A 147 -0.49 13.82 19.23
N GLU A 148 0.03 13.70 18.00
CA GLU A 148 -0.50 12.74 17.02
C GLU A 148 -0.29 11.30 17.46
N ARG A 149 0.88 10.94 18.02
CA ARG A 149 1.14 9.61 18.63
C ARG A 149 0.07 9.25 19.66
N ARG A 150 -0.28 10.18 20.56
CA ARG A 150 -1.29 9.97 21.61
C ARG A 150 -2.71 9.89 21.04
N LYS A 151 -3.06 10.80 20.12
CA LYS A 151 -4.39 10.88 19.50
C LYS A 151 -4.70 9.62 18.69
N LEU A 152 -3.77 9.25 17.82
CA LEU A 152 -3.94 8.13 16.91
C LEU A 152 -3.74 6.80 17.64
N LYS A 153 -3.03 6.80 18.78
CA LYS A 153 -2.62 5.59 19.49
C LYS A 153 -1.93 4.66 18.49
N LEU A 154 -0.81 5.07 17.91
CA LEU A 154 -0.17 4.34 16.80
C LEU A 154 0.09 2.84 17.09
N GLY A 155 0.21 2.43 18.37
CA GLY A 155 0.22 1.01 18.75
C GLY A 155 -1.15 0.28 18.75
N LYS A 156 -2.28 1.00 18.80
CA LYS A 156 -3.67 0.51 18.85
C LYS A 156 -4.51 0.77 17.58
N ILE A 157 -4.02 1.53 16.60
CA ILE A 157 -4.70 1.69 15.29
C ILE A 157 -4.99 0.33 14.68
N TYR A 158 -4.00 -0.56 14.78
CA TYR A 158 -4.04 -1.95 14.35
C TYR A 158 -5.06 -2.81 15.10
N GLU A 159 -5.30 -2.55 16.39
CA GLU A 159 -6.36 -3.24 17.16
C GLU A 159 -7.77 -2.82 16.70
N LYS A 160 -7.97 -1.53 16.37
CA LYS A 160 -9.27 -1.01 15.93
C LYS A 160 -9.64 -1.43 14.51
N ARG A 161 -8.69 -1.42 13.57
CA ARG A 161 -8.92 -1.88 12.19
C ARG A 161 -9.23 -3.38 12.13
N ASN A 162 -8.54 -4.20 12.92
CA ASN A 162 -8.88 -5.61 13.08
C ASN A 162 -10.32 -5.84 13.57
N LYS A 163 -10.86 -4.96 14.43
CA LYS A 163 -12.26 -5.04 14.87
C LYS A 163 -13.23 -4.62 13.77
N LYS A 164 -12.93 -3.56 13.01
CA LYS A 164 -13.78 -3.06 11.93
C LYS A 164 -13.90 -4.07 10.79
N LEU A 165 -12.77 -4.63 10.33
CA LEU A 165 -12.75 -5.67 9.30
C LEU A 165 -13.52 -6.92 9.76
N LYS A 166 -13.36 -7.35 11.02
CA LYS A 166 -14.14 -8.49 11.55
C LYS A 166 -15.65 -8.25 11.56
N ILE A 167 -16.11 -7.01 11.73
CA ILE A 167 -17.54 -6.65 11.73
C ILE A 167 -18.08 -6.59 10.29
N GLU A 168 -17.29 -6.08 9.35
CA GLU A 168 -17.70 -5.97 7.93
C GLU A 168 -17.68 -7.33 7.21
N PHE A 169 -16.90 -8.30 7.70
CA PHE A 169 -16.83 -9.67 7.18
C PHE A 169 -17.61 -10.72 8.00
N SER A 170 -18.41 -10.32 9.00
CA SER A 170 -19.21 -11.23 9.83
C SER A 170 -20.72 -11.23 9.53
N TYR A 171 -21.11 -10.84 8.31
CA TYR A 171 -22.48 -11.03 7.83
C TYR A 171 -22.53 -12.29 6.96
N ASP A 172 -22.85 -13.42 7.60
CA ASP A 172 -23.50 -14.58 6.99
C ASP A 172 -25.03 -14.38 7.05
#